data_AF-U5KJT1-F1
#
_entry.id   AF-U5KJT1-F1
#
_cell.length_a   1.000
_cell.length_b   1.000
_cell.length_c   1.000
_cell.angle_alpha   90.00
_cell.angle_beta   90.00
_cell.angle_gamma   90.00
#
_symmetry.space_group_name_H-M   'P 1'
#
loop_
_entity.id
_entity.type
_entity.pdbx_description
1 polymer ?
#
loop_
_entity_poly.entity_id
_entity_poly.type
_entity_poly.pdbx_seq_one_letter_code
_entity_poly.pdbx_strand_id
1 'polypeptide(L)'
;MLARIEKLAGDSVVGINGPMDYTYMRALRLVLRIISGWPGKALGEKTLRIEGWGHAYYNTILSLIYLVLGIAYLKKNRHKYEFLELGQLYIVLLMNALCQSRAFTLCLSQKYRVVAKNFIQNIHLFHFKEKSEFAMGIHVFVHKLSFFSTVYLTSMLIIAACMFNLIPMHANYSSGKFSDLQNRTYEQAINCLYPWNYETSLAGYIVANLSGWYGTFLCGSSVSMFDLFLCLMIYNLWGHFNILIHNLEHFPRPAAEVVDIAGEARSGMRIGSEMYSQTELNQVAILLKESIQYHKLIVDFTNDMSDAFGMALFVYYTFHQITGCLLLLECSTMTVAALTRYVPLTLIMFGELILLSIIFETIGTMSEKLKDAVYKVPWEYMDTKNRRTALIFLIKVQEPIHVKAGGLVDVGVTTMASILKTSFSYFAFLRTFDS
;
A
#
# COMPACT_ATOMS: atom_id res chain seq x y z
N MET A 1 5.89 23.58 -11.72
CA MET A 1 6.34 22.21 -11.38
C MET A 1 5.25 21.18 -11.63
N LEU A 2 4.04 21.33 -11.05
CA LEU A 2 2.89 20.43 -11.28
C LEU A 2 2.58 20.15 -12.76
N ALA A 3 2.44 21.16 -13.63
CA ALA A 3 2.15 20.95 -15.05
C ALA A 3 3.23 20.12 -15.80
N ARG A 4 4.50 20.19 -15.38
CA ARG A 4 5.57 19.33 -15.94
C ARG A 4 5.41 17.88 -15.47
N ILE A 5 4.98 17.67 -14.23
CA ILE A 5 4.75 16.33 -13.67
C ILE A 5 3.49 15.71 -14.26
N GLU A 6 2.43 16.49 -14.51
CA GLU A 6 1.25 16.02 -15.24
C GLU A 6 1.58 15.61 -16.67
N LYS A 7 2.48 16.34 -17.34
CA LYS A 7 3.00 15.93 -18.66
C LYS A 7 3.80 14.63 -18.60
N LEU A 8 4.54 14.39 -17.51
CA LEU A 8 5.29 13.14 -17.27
C LEU A 8 4.38 11.95 -16.94
N ALA A 9 3.21 12.19 -16.36
CA ALA A 9 2.21 11.14 -16.12
C ALA A 9 1.73 10.47 -17.42
N GLY A 10 1.86 11.18 -18.55
CA GLY A 10 1.42 10.72 -19.86
C GLY A 10 -0.10 10.78 -20.02
N ASP A 11 -0.56 10.44 -21.22
CA ASP A 11 -1.99 10.36 -21.50
C ASP A 11 -2.64 9.20 -20.72
N SER A 12 -3.88 9.41 -20.29
CA SER A 12 -4.66 8.45 -19.52
C SER A 12 -5.64 7.66 -20.41
N VAL A 13 -5.85 8.11 -21.64
CA VAL A 13 -6.88 7.62 -22.58
C VAL A 13 -6.28 7.36 -23.96
N VAL A 14 -5.57 8.31 -24.57
CA VAL A 14 -5.09 8.21 -25.96
C VAL A 14 -3.85 7.31 -26.05
N GLY A 15 -3.91 6.29 -26.90
CA GLY A 15 -2.79 5.36 -27.14
C GLY A 15 -2.58 4.32 -26.03
N ILE A 16 -3.55 4.14 -25.14
CA ILE A 16 -3.53 3.16 -24.05
C ILE A 16 -4.50 2.02 -24.37
N ASN A 17 -3.97 0.81 -24.55
CA ASN A 17 -4.75 -0.40 -24.86
C ASN A 17 -5.08 -1.22 -23.61
N GLY A 18 -4.34 -1.02 -22.51
CA GLY A 18 -4.64 -1.66 -21.23
C GLY A 18 -3.92 -1.02 -20.04
N PRO A 19 -4.24 -1.46 -18.81
CA PRO A 19 -3.59 -0.95 -17.59
C PRO A 19 -2.07 -1.08 -17.60
N MET A 20 -1.55 -2.08 -18.31
CA MET A 20 -0.12 -2.37 -18.39
C MET A 20 0.69 -1.36 -19.21
N ASP A 21 0.03 -0.50 -20.00
CA ASP A 21 0.70 0.53 -20.79
C ASP A 21 1.05 1.76 -19.95
N TYR A 22 0.40 1.93 -18.79
CA TYR A 22 0.65 3.05 -17.89
C TYR A 22 2.07 3.04 -17.33
N THR A 23 2.68 4.23 -17.28
CA THR A 23 4.06 4.40 -16.79
C THR A 23 4.25 3.88 -15.37
N TYR A 24 3.29 4.14 -14.48
CA TYR A 24 3.35 3.65 -13.10
C TYR A 24 3.26 2.12 -13.03
N MET A 25 2.39 1.48 -13.83
CA MET A 25 2.28 0.02 -13.89
C MET A 25 3.54 -0.62 -14.48
N ARG A 26 4.18 0.01 -15.48
CA ARG A 26 5.45 -0.46 -16.06
C ARG A 26 6.59 -0.40 -15.04
N ALA A 27 6.71 0.70 -14.30
CA ALA A 27 7.69 0.85 -13.22
C ALA A 27 7.49 -0.20 -12.12
N LEU A 28 6.24 -0.32 -11.63
CA LEU A 28 5.88 -1.32 -10.63
C LEU A 28 6.16 -2.75 -11.11
N ARG A 29 5.75 -3.09 -12.34
CA ARG A 29 5.99 -4.39 -12.95
C ARG A 29 7.47 -4.74 -12.98
N LEU A 30 8.33 -3.81 -13.39
CA LEU A 30 9.77 -4.03 -13.48
C LEU A 30 10.33 -4.44 -12.12
N VAL A 31 10.05 -3.67 -11.06
CA VAL A 31 10.61 -3.94 -9.73
C VAL A 31 9.98 -5.18 -9.09
N LEU A 32 8.66 -5.35 -9.19
CA LEU A 32 7.98 -6.54 -8.68
C LEU A 32 8.43 -7.84 -9.37
N ARG A 33 8.87 -7.79 -10.63
CA ARG A 33 9.49 -8.95 -11.30
C ARG A 33 10.83 -9.31 -10.66
N ILE A 34 11.66 -8.32 -10.34
CA ILE A 34 12.97 -8.54 -9.69
C ILE A 34 12.80 -9.15 -8.29
N ILE A 35 11.81 -8.71 -7.52
CA ILE A 35 11.56 -9.29 -6.18
C ILE A 35 10.60 -10.48 -6.18
N SER A 36 10.22 -11.01 -7.35
CA SER A 36 9.29 -12.14 -7.53
C SER A 36 7.83 -11.93 -7.09
N GLY A 37 7.43 -10.67 -6.87
CA GLY A 37 6.06 -10.27 -6.56
C GLY A 37 5.12 -10.17 -7.77
N TRP A 38 5.64 -10.03 -8.99
CA TRP A 38 4.75 -9.82 -10.15
C TRP A 38 3.98 -11.10 -10.55
N PRO A 39 2.65 -11.05 -10.81
CA PRO A 39 1.85 -12.21 -11.22
C PRO A 39 1.98 -12.57 -12.72
N GLY A 40 3.18 -12.46 -13.30
CA GLY A 40 3.39 -12.60 -14.76
C GLY A 40 2.87 -13.91 -15.36
N LYS A 41 3.12 -15.05 -14.69
CA LYS A 41 2.59 -16.36 -15.11
C LYS A 41 1.06 -16.42 -15.09
N ALA A 42 0.43 -15.81 -14.09
CA ALA A 42 -1.04 -15.81 -13.97
C ALA A 42 -1.71 -14.93 -15.05
N LEU A 43 -0.98 -13.90 -15.51
CA LEU A 43 -1.35 -13.02 -16.61
C LEU A 43 -1.04 -13.60 -18.00
N GLY A 44 -0.40 -14.77 -18.09
CA GLY A 44 -0.01 -15.38 -19.37
C GLY A 44 1.17 -14.69 -20.07
N GLU A 45 1.94 -13.88 -19.34
CA GLU A 45 3.12 -13.20 -19.89
C GLU A 45 4.26 -14.20 -20.16
N LYS A 46 5.09 -13.91 -21.17
CA LYS A 46 6.32 -14.68 -21.41
C LYS A 46 7.20 -14.59 -20.16
N THR A 47 7.43 -15.73 -19.51
CA THR A 47 8.25 -15.83 -18.30
C THR A 47 9.71 -15.58 -18.65
N LEU A 48 10.31 -14.55 -18.05
CA LEU A 48 11.75 -14.37 -18.12
C LEU A 48 12.47 -15.50 -17.36
N ARG A 49 13.75 -15.76 -17.65
CA ARG A 49 14.57 -16.72 -16.86
C ARG A 49 14.63 -16.38 -15.36
N ILE A 50 14.41 -15.10 -15.03
CA ILE A 50 14.42 -14.52 -13.68
C ILE A 50 12.98 -14.50 -13.10
N GLU A 51 12.04 -15.27 -13.64
CA GLU A 51 10.63 -15.28 -13.19
C GLU A 51 10.15 -16.69 -12.87
N GLY A 52 9.21 -16.77 -11.92
CA GLY A 52 8.55 -18.01 -11.52
C GLY A 52 8.92 -18.47 -10.11
N TRP A 53 8.41 -19.65 -9.75
CA TRP A 53 8.56 -20.20 -8.40
C TRP A 53 10.02 -20.40 -8.00
N GLY A 54 10.88 -20.84 -8.94
CA GLY A 54 12.32 -21.01 -8.67
C GLY A 54 13.03 -19.72 -8.24
N HIS A 55 12.75 -18.59 -8.91
CA HIS A 55 13.33 -17.29 -8.53
C HIS A 55 12.75 -16.77 -7.20
N ALA A 56 11.45 -16.99 -6.97
CA ALA A 56 10.82 -16.65 -5.69
C ALA A 56 11.47 -17.44 -4.53
N TYR A 57 11.70 -18.74 -4.70
CA TYR A 57 12.42 -19.56 -3.71
C TYR A 57 13.86 -19.09 -3.54
N TYR A 58 14.57 -18.76 -4.62
CA TYR A 58 15.93 -18.23 -4.55
C TYR A 58 16.00 -16.95 -3.70
N ASN A 59 15.19 -15.93 -3.99
CA ASN A 59 15.17 -14.70 -3.21
C ASN A 59 14.77 -14.94 -1.75
N THR A 60 13.82 -15.85 -1.51
CA THR A 60 13.37 -16.23 -0.17
C THR A 60 14.48 -16.91 0.64
N ILE A 61 15.23 -17.82 0.02
CA ILE A 61 16.37 -18.52 0.63
C ILE A 61 17.50 -17.54 0.89
N LEU A 62 17.78 -16.65 -0.07
CA LEU A 62 18.82 -15.64 0.07
C LEU A 62 18.52 -14.69 1.25
N SER A 63 17.29 -14.18 1.34
CA SER A 63 16.84 -13.34 2.47
C SER A 63 16.99 -14.06 3.80
N LEU A 64 16.63 -15.35 3.85
CA LEU A 64 16.78 -16.20 5.04
C LEU A 64 18.25 -16.40 5.43
N ILE A 65 19.15 -16.60 4.46
CA ILE A 65 20.60 -16.69 4.72
C ILE A 65 21.09 -15.39 5.36
N TYR A 66 20.73 -14.22 4.81
CA TYR A 66 21.10 -12.93 5.43
C TYR A 66 20.55 -12.79 6.85
N LEU A 67 19.33 -13.26 7.11
CA LEU A 67 18.72 -13.20 8.42
C LEU A 67 19.49 -14.09 9.42
N VAL A 68 19.81 -15.32 9.03
CA VAL A 68 20.57 -16.27 9.87
C VAL A 68 21.98 -15.74 10.13
N LEU A 69 22.68 -15.23 9.12
CA LEU A 69 24.03 -14.67 9.27
C LEU A 69 24.03 -13.40 10.13
N GLY A 70 22.99 -12.57 10.05
CA GLY A 70 22.81 -11.40 10.93
C GLY A 70 22.56 -11.82 12.39
N ILE A 71 21.70 -12.81 12.63
CA ILE A 71 21.46 -13.35 13.98
C ILE A 71 22.73 -13.99 14.55
N ALA A 72 23.48 -14.73 13.74
CA ALA A 72 24.75 -15.32 14.14
C ALA A 72 25.78 -14.23 14.53
N TYR A 73 25.86 -13.16 13.73
CA TYR A 73 26.70 -12.01 14.04
C TYR A 73 26.30 -11.31 15.35
N LEU A 74 24.99 -11.11 15.56
CA LEU A 74 24.46 -10.56 16.82
C LEU A 74 24.85 -11.44 18.01
N LYS A 75 24.64 -12.76 17.92
CA LYS A 75 24.97 -13.70 18.99
C LYS A 75 26.46 -13.72 19.32
N LYS A 76 27.32 -13.61 18.31
CA LYS A 76 28.78 -13.55 18.48
C LYS A 76 29.22 -12.27 19.20
N ASN A 77 28.57 -11.14 18.91
CA ASN A 77 29.02 -9.82 19.35
C ASN A 77 28.19 -9.20 20.50
N ARG A 78 27.14 -9.89 20.99
CA ARG A 78 26.25 -9.40 22.08
C ARG A 78 26.95 -9.05 23.40
N HIS A 79 28.13 -9.63 23.66
CA HIS A 79 28.91 -9.38 24.87
C HIS A 79 29.96 -8.28 24.66
N LYS A 80 30.18 -7.86 23.40
CA LYS A 80 31.22 -6.93 23.01
C LYS A 80 30.71 -5.48 22.90
N TYR A 81 29.42 -5.32 22.57
CA TYR A 81 28.81 -4.02 22.29
C TYR A 81 27.61 -3.78 23.21
N GLU A 82 27.38 -2.53 23.56
CA GLU A 82 26.17 -2.10 24.27
C GLU A 82 24.94 -2.19 23.37
N PHE A 83 23.75 -2.08 23.97
CA PHE A 83 22.48 -2.25 23.25
C PHE A 83 22.32 -1.26 22.08
N LEU A 84 22.59 0.03 22.30
CA LEU A 84 22.47 1.09 21.29
C LEU A 84 23.53 0.98 20.19
N GLU A 85 24.72 0.47 20.50
CA GLU A 85 25.74 0.19 19.49
C GLU A 85 25.30 -0.92 18.52
N LEU A 86 24.40 -1.81 18.96
CA LEU A 86 23.76 -2.85 18.15
C LEU A 86 22.44 -2.39 17.50
N GLY A 87 22.00 -1.15 17.72
CA GLY A 87 20.73 -0.60 17.23
C GLY A 87 20.47 -0.81 15.74
N GLN A 88 21.45 -0.44 14.92
CA GLN A 88 21.38 -0.64 13.47
C GLN A 88 21.22 -2.12 13.09
N LEU A 89 21.91 -3.03 13.79
CA LEU A 89 21.80 -4.47 13.54
C LEU A 89 20.39 -4.97 13.87
N TYR A 90 19.81 -4.53 14.99
CA TYR A 90 18.42 -4.87 15.32
C TYR A 90 17.43 -4.37 14.26
N ILE A 91 17.58 -3.12 13.81
CA ILE A 91 16.73 -2.56 12.75
C ILE A 91 16.86 -3.35 11.45
N VAL A 92 18.08 -3.70 11.03
CA VAL A 92 18.32 -4.50 9.81
C VAL A 92 17.72 -5.91 9.94
N LEU A 93 17.83 -6.54 11.10
CA LEU A 93 17.22 -7.85 11.36
C LEU A 93 15.69 -7.79 11.28
N LEU A 94 15.08 -6.74 11.86
CA LEU A 94 13.63 -6.53 11.80
C LEU A 94 13.16 -6.25 10.36
N MET A 95 13.89 -5.43 9.60
CA MET A 95 13.58 -5.17 8.18
C MET A 95 13.69 -6.43 7.33
N ASN A 96 14.74 -7.24 7.55
CA ASN A 96 14.89 -8.51 6.86
C ASN A 96 13.78 -9.51 7.26
N ALA A 97 13.39 -9.56 8.54
CA ALA A 97 12.26 -10.37 8.99
C ALA A 97 10.93 -9.93 8.33
N LEU A 98 10.70 -8.62 8.18
CA LEU A 98 9.55 -8.10 7.42
C LEU A 98 9.62 -8.55 5.95
N CYS A 99 10.77 -8.41 5.29
CA CYS A 99 10.95 -8.85 3.90
C CYS A 99 10.70 -10.36 3.75
N GLN A 100 11.20 -11.17 4.69
CA GLN A 100 10.96 -12.61 4.74
C GLN A 100 9.46 -12.92 4.88
N SER A 101 8.75 -12.19 5.74
CA SER A 101 7.31 -12.38 5.92
C SER A 101 6.54 -12.10 4.63
N ARG A 102 6.91 -11.06 3.88
CA ARG A 102 6.31 -10.71 2.58
C ARG A 102 6.65 -11.72 1.50
N ALA A 103 7.85 -12.29 1.52
CA ALA A 103 8.21 -13.37 0.61
C ALA A 103 7.26 -14.58 0.77
N PHE A 104 6.97 -14.99 2.01
CA PHE A 104 6.03 -16.09 2.28
C PHE A 104 4.56 -15.73 2.05
N THR A 105 4.12 -14.58 2.56
CA THR A 105 2.71 -14.18 2.55
C THR A 105 2.23 -13.64 1.20
N LEU A 106 3.15 -13.08 0.39
CA LEU A 106 2.83 -12.47 -0.92
C LEU A 106 3.53 -13.21 -2.07
N CYS A 107 4.87 -13.19 -2.16
CA CYS A 107 5.58 -13.73 -3.32
C CYS A 107 5.29 -15.22 -3.57
N LEU A 108 5.21 -16.02 -2.51
CA LEU A 108 4.91 -17.46 -2.57
C LEU A 108 3.41 -17.76 -2.44
N SER A 109 2.56 -16.75 -2.28
CA SER A 109 1.12 -16.93 -2.06
C SER A 109 0.34 -16.99 -3.36
N GLN A 110 -0.42 -18.08 -3.54
CA GLN A 110 -1.33 -18.21 -4.67
C GLN A 110 -2.52 -17.26 -4.55
N LYS A 111 -3.01 -17.01 -3.34
CA LYS A 111 -4.12 -16.06 -3.08
C LYS A 111 -3.74 -14.67 -3.58
N TYR A 112 -2.58 -14.17 -3.18
CA TYR A 112 -2.05 -12.88 -3.65
C TYR A 112 -1.95 -12.81 -5.18
N ARG A 113 -1.45 -13.85 -5.84
CA ARG A 113 -1.33 -13.88 -7.30
C ARG A 113 -2.69 -13.82 -8.01
N VAL A 114 -3.71 -14.46 -7.45
CA VAL A 114 -5.09 -14.41 -7.97
C VAL A 114 -5.67 -13.01 -7.83
N VAL A 115 -5.52 -12.38 -6.66
CA VAL A 115 -5.99 -11.00 -6.42
C VAL A 115 -5.28 -10.01 -7.33
N ALA A 116 -3.96 -10.10 -7.44
CA ALA A 116 -3.16 -9.25 -8.32
C ALA A 116 -3.56 -9.38 -9.79
N LYS A 117 -3.87 -10.60 -10.25
CA LYS A 117 -4.39 -10.84 -11.60
C LYS A 117 -5.78 -10.21 -11.77
N ASN A 118 -6.70 -10.49 -10.84
CA ASN A 118 -8.07 -9.99 -10.87
C ASN A 118 -8.10 -8.45 -10.89
N PHE A 119 -7.22 -7.82 -10.09
CA PHE A 119 -7.04 -6.38 -10.10
C PHE A 119 -6.72 -5.85 -11.50
N ILE A 120 -5.68 -6.37 -12.14
CA ILE A 120 -5.21 -5.86 -13.44
C ILE A 120 -6.24 -6.14 -14.55
N GLN A 121 -6.88 -7.30 -14.54
CA GLN A 121 -7.74 -7.73 -15.65
C GLN A 121 -9.18 -7.26 -15.53
N ASN A 122 -9.73 -7.16 -14.32
CA ASN A 122 -11.16 -7.00 -14.13
C ASN A 122 -11.55 -5.80 -13.26
N ILE A 123 -10.72 -5.44 -12.27
CA ILE A 123 -11.08 -4.36 -11.33
C ILE A 123 -10.51 -3.02 -11.77
N HIS A 124 -9.35 -2.95 -12.42
CA HIS A 124 -8.73 -1.68 -12.78
C HIS A 124 -9.73 -0.73 -13.52
N LEU A 125 -9.84 0.53 -13.07
CA LEU A 125 -10.84 1.50 -13.55
C LEU A 125 -10.78 1.78 -15.05
N PHE A 126 -9.64 1.47 -15.68
CA PHE A 126 -9.49 1.44 -17.13
C PHE A 126 -10.65 0.70 -17.83
N HIS A 127 -11.14 -0.40 -17.27
CA HIS A 127 -12.23 -1.20 -17.84
C HIS A 127 -13.63 -0.60 -17.62
N PHE A 128 -13.73 0.46 -16.81
CA PHE A 128 -14.98 1.13 -16.44
C PHE A 128 -15.04 2.58 -16.94
N LYS A 129 -13.93 3.11 -17.47
CA LYS A 129 -13.77 4.52 -17.86
C LYS A 129 -14.81 5.00 -18.88
N GLU A 130 -15.33 4.11 -19.72
CA GLU A 130 -16.29 4.45 -20.80
C GLU A 130 -17.76 4.34 -20.37
N LYS A 131 -18.05 3.92 -19.12
CA LYS A 131 -19.43 3.75 -18.66
C LYS A 131 -20.19 5.08 -18.50
N SER A 132 -19.48 6.16 -18.17
CA SER A 132 -20.05 7.51 -18.05
C SER A 132 -18.94 8.57 -18.08
N GLU A 133 -19.30 9.83 -18.35
CA GLU A 133 -18.35 10.95 -18.28
C GLU A 133 -17.77 11.10 -16.86
N PHE A 134 -18.58 10.88 -15.82
CA PHE A 134 -18.12 10.88 -14.44
C PHE A 134 -17.09 9.76 -14.18
N ALA A 135 -17.34 8.55 -14.68
CA ALA A 135 -16.41 7.43 -14.56
C ALA A 135 -15.07 7.71 -15.27
N MET A 136 -15.11 8.37 -16.44
CA MET A 136 -13.91 8.83 -17.13
C MET A 136 -13.13 9.84 -16.26
N GLY A 137 -13.81 10.84 -15.69
CA GLY A 137 -13.20 11.82 -14.80
C GLY A 137 -12.50 11.19 -13.60
N ILE A 138 -13.16 10.23 -12.94
CA ILE A 138 -12.59 9.46 -11.82
C ILE A 138 -11.38 8.64 -12.27
N HIS A 139 -11.45 7.97 -13.41
CA HIS A 139 -10.32 7.23 -13.98
C HIS A 139 -9.09 8.13 -14.22
N VAL A 140 -9.28 9.30 -14.81
CA VAL A 140 -8.19 10.28 -15.03
C VAL A 140 -7.58 10.74 -13.71
N PHE A 141 -8.42 11.02 -12.70
CA PHE A 141 -7.94 11.41 -11.37
C PHE A 141 -7.12 10.29 -10.72
N VAL A 142 -7.64 9.06 -10.71
CA VAL A 142 -6.95 7.89 -10.13
C VAL A 142 -5.65 7.59 -10.87
N HIS A 143 -5.60 7.76 -12.21
CA HIS A 143 -4.36 7.65 -12.99
C HIS A 143 -3.30 8.64 -12.51
N LYS A 144 -3.66 9.92 -12.36
CA LYS A 144 -2.73 10.95 -11.86
C LYS A 144 -2.25 10.62 -10.46
N LEU A 145 -3.16 10.29 -9.54
CA LEU A 145 -2.84 9.92 -8.17
C LEU A 145 -1.88 8.71 -8.12
N SER A 146 -2.17 7.68 -8.89
CA SER A 146 -1.33 6.47 -9.05
C SER A 146 0.08 6.81 -9.53
N PHE A 147 0.20 7.71 -10.50
CA PHE A 147 1.50 8.19 -10.97
C PHE A 147 2.27 8.95 -9.89
N PHE A 148 1.64 9.91 -9.22
CA PHE A 148 2.28 10.69 -8.15
C PHE A 148 2.76 9.80 -7.01
N SER A 149 1.94 8.86 -6.54
CA SER A 149 2.31 7.94 -5.47
C SER A 149 3.44 7.00 -5.89
N THR A 150 3.49 6.59 -7.16
CA THR A 150 4.59 5.79 -7.70
C THR A 150 5.90 6.56 -7.72
N VAL A 151 5.88 7.82 -8.18
CA VAL A 151 7.05 8.69 -8.14
C VAL A 151 7.51 8.88 -6.70
N TYR A 152 6.59 9.22 -5.80
CA TYR A 152 6.88 9.45 -4.38
C TYR A 152 7.54 8.22 -3.72
N LEU A 153 6.91 7.04 -3.78
CA LEU A 153 7.42 5.83 -3.13
C LEU A 153 8.73 5.34 -3.77
N THR A 154 8.88 5.47 -5.10
CA THR A 154 10.13 5.12 -5.77
C THR A 154 11.26 6.10 -5.41
N SER A 155 10.96 7.39 -5.29
CA SER A 155 11.93 8.39 -4.82
C SER A 155 12.34 8.12 -3.36
N MET A 156 11.39 7.80 -2.48
CA MET A 156 11.68 7.45 -1.09
C MET A 156 12.54 6.19 -0.98
N LEU A 157 12.27 5.17 -1.80
CA LEU A 157 13.10 3.97 -1.91
C LEU A 157 14.56 4.31 -2.26
N ILE A 158 14.77 5.14 -3.30
CA ILE A 158 16.11 5.52 -3.74
C ILE A 158 16.82 6.34 -2.68
N ILE A 159 16.13 7.32 -2.07
CA ILE A 159 16.68 8.15 -1.01
C ILE A 159 17.06 7.28 0.19
N ALA A 160 16.16 6.40 0.65
CA ALA A 160 16.42 5.50 1.77
C ALA A 160 17.63 4.59 1.50
N ALA A 161 17.70 3.97 0.31
CA ALA A 161 18.81 3.11 -0.06
C ALA A 161 20.15 3.87 -0.10
N CYS A 162 20.16 5.08 -0.66
CA CYS A 162 21.32 5.95 -0.70
C CYS A 162 21.77 6.38 0.70
N MET A 163 20.85 6.88 1.53
CA MET A 163 21.18 7.31 2.89
C MET A 163 21.71 6.14 3.72
N PHE A 164 21.05 4.99 3.66
CA PHE A 164 21.43 3.81 4.44
C PHE A 164 22.84 3.31 4.12
N ASN A 165 23.24 3.32 2.84
CA ASN A 165 24.55 2.81 2.41
C ASN A 165 25.65 3.88 2.35
N LEU A 166 25.34 5.12 1.95
CA LEU A 166 26.36 6.16 1.80
C LEU A 166 26.82 6.75 3.13
N ILE A 167 25.99 6.74 4.18
CA ILE A 167 26.38 7.24 5.51
C ILE A 167 27.62 6.49 6.05
N PRO A 168 27.64 5.15 6.16
CA PRO A 168 28.84 4.45 6.63
C PRO A 168 30.03 4.57 5.65
N MET A 169 29.78 4.66 4.34
CA MET A 169 30.83 4.91 3.35
C MET A 169 31.49 6.28 3.57
N HIS A 170 30.69 7.32 3.81
CA HIS A 170 31.16 8.66 4.11
C HIS A 170 31.92 8.69 5.44
N ALA A 171 31.44 7.99 6.48
CA ALA A 171 32.13 7.88 7.76
C ALA A 171 33.53 7.24 7.62
N ASN A 172 33.65 6.19 6.80
CA ASN A 172 34.94 5.58 6.49
C ASN A 172 35.88 6.56 5.76
N TYR A 173 35.36 7.32 4.81
CA TYR A 173 36.12 8.31 4.04
C TYR A 173 36.59 9.48 4.91
N SER A 174 35.68 10.12 5.66
CA SER A 174 35.98 11.26 6.52
C SER A 174 36.94 10.91 7.65
N SER A 175 36.95 9.65 8.08
CA SER A 175 37.86 9.14 9.11
C SER A 175 39.22 8.66 8.56
N GLY A 176 39.47 8.80 7.25
CA GLY A 176 40.73 8.43 6.60
C GLY A 176 40.98 6.92 6.48
N LYS A 177 39.97 6.07 6.68
CA LYS A 177 40.13 4.60 6.74
C LYS A 177 40.53 3.95 5.40
N PHE A 178 40.41 4.66 4.29
CA PHE A 178 40.85 4.18 2.98
C PHE A 178 42.35 4.42 2.73
N SER A 179 42.95 5.40 3.40
CA SER A 179 44.38 5.71 3.27
C SER A 179 45.22 5.08 4.37
N ASP A 180 44.72 5.05 5.61
CA ASP A 180 45.40 4.44 6.75
C ASP A 180 44.40 3.73 7.67
N LEU A 181 44.54 2.41 7.80
CA LEU A 181 43.66 1.53 8.57
C LEU A 181 44.33 1.03 9.86
N GLN A 182 45.30 1.76 10.43
CA GLN A 182 45.98 1.37 11.66
C GLN A 182 44.99 1.14 12.83
N ASN A 183 44.81 -0.13 13.22
CA ASN A 183 43.94 -0.61 14.32
C ASN A 183 42.47 -0.18 14.26
N ARG A 184 41.94 0.12 13.07
CA ARG A 184 40.53 0.49 12.85
C ARG A 184 39.83 -0.51 11.93
N THR A 185 38.51 -0.57 12.01
CA THR A 185 37.67 -1.42 11.14
C THR A 185 36.80 -0.57 10.22
N TYR A 186 36.55 -1.08 9.01
CA TYR A 186 35.57 -0.48 8.11
C TYR A 186 34.16 -0.60 8.67
N GLU A 187 33.40 0.49 8.62
CA GLU A 187 31.98 0.50 8.95
C GLU A 187 31.14 0.07 7.75
N GLN A 188 30.10 -0.72 7.98
CA GLN A 188 29.19 -1.18 6.93
C GLN A 188 27.73 -0.85 7.23
N ALA A 189 26.94 -0.78 6.15
CA ALA A 189 25.50 -0.64 6.23
C ALA A 189 24.81 -1.92 6.71
N ILE A 190 25.34 -3.09 6.34
CA ILE A 190 24.81 -4.40 6.76
C ILE A 190 25.94 -5.21 7.38
N ASN A 191 25.92 -5.32 8.71
CA ASN A 191 26.85 -6.15 9.46
C ASN A 191 26.28 -7.57 9.57
N CYS A 192 26.96 -8.54 8.97
CA CYS A 192 26.65 -9.95 9.12
C CYS A 192 27.93 -10.80 9.10
N LEU A 193 27.81 -12.08 9.44
CA LEU A 193 28.95 -12.99 9.48
C LEU A 193 29.32 -13.42 8.06
N TYR A 194 30.06 -12.58 7.34
CA TYR A 194 30.62 -12.93 6.04
C TYR A 194 31.73 -13.99 6.16
N PRO A 195 31.88 -14.90 5.18
CA PRO A 195 32.94 -15.91 5.19
C PRO A 195 34.33 -15.34 4.87
N TRP A 196 34.43 -14.07 4.53
CA TRP A 196 35.68 -13.35 4.29
C TRP A 196 35.87 -12.22 5.31
N ASN A 197 37.12 -11.78 5.47
CA ASN A 197 37.43 -10.63 6.32
C ASN A 197 37.07 -9.32 5.59
N TYR A 198 36.02 -8.64 6.05
CA TYR A 198 35.59 -7.35 5.53
C TYR A 198 35.97 -6.17 6.43
N GLU A 199 36.39 -6.43 7.67
CA GLU A 199 36.66 -5.41 8.67
C GLU A 199 38.01 -4.75 8.44
N THR A 200 39.02 -5.53 8.03
CA THR A 200 40.40 -5.04 7.86
C THR A 200 40.95 -5.18 6.44
N SER A 201 40.23 -5.83 5.52
CA SER A 201 40.63 -5.95 4.11
C SER A 201 39.76 -5.06 3.22
N LEU A 202 40.40 -4.20 2.42
CA LEU A 202 39.69 -3.33 1.46
C LEU A 202 38.90 -4.14 0.43
N ALA A 203 39.47 -5.22 -0.11
CA ALA A 203 38.79 -6.08 -1.07
C ALA A 203 37.54 -6.75 -0.45
N GLY A 204 37.68 -7.26 0.78
CA GLY A 204 36.56 -7.84 1.52
C GLY A 204 35.46 -6.82 1.85
N TYR A 205 35.86 -5.58 2.19
CA TYR A 205 34.94 -4.46 2.38
C TYR A 205 34.15 -4.13 1.11
N ILE A 206 34.82 -4.02 -0.05
CA ILE A 206 34.15 -3.71 -1.32
C ILE A 206 33.10 -4.77 -1.67
N VAL A 207 33.44 -6.06 -1.53
CA VAL A 207 32.52 -7.16 -1.81
C VAL A 207 31.31 -7.11 -0.87
N ALA A 208 31.54 -6.92 0.43
CA ALA A 208 30.48 -6.83 1.43
C ALA A 208 29.60 -5.57 1.24
N ASN A 209 30.18 -4.46 0.80
CA ASN A 209 29.44 -3.24 0.49
C ASN A 209 28.55 -3.43 -0.75
N LEU A 210 29.05 -4.07 -1.81
CA LEU A 210 28.25 -4.40 -3.00
C LEU A 210 27.09 -5.35 -2.66
N SER A 211 27.34 -6.36 -1.83
CA SER A 211 26.27 -7.23 -1.33
C SER A 211 25.28 -6.47 -0.46
N GLY A 212 25.76 -5.51 0.33
CA GLY A 212 24.95 -4.59 1.13
C GLY A 212 23.96 -3.79 0.29
N TRP A 213 24.44 -3.12 -0.77
CA TRP A 213 23.60 -2.39 -1.71
C TRP A 213 22.51 -3.25 -2.35
N TYR A 214 22.88 -4.48 -2.77
CA TYR A 214 21.92 -5.42 -3.32
C TYR A 214 20.85 -5.83 -2.29
N GLY A 215 21.26 -6.13 -1.05
CA GLY A 215 20.37 -6.44 0.06
C GLY A 215 19.42 -5.29 0.40
N THR A 216 19.93 -4.06 0.47
CA THR A 216 19.11 -2.85 0.69
C THR A 216 18.12 -2.64 -0.43
N PHE A 217 18.51 -2.82 -1.70
CA PHE A 217 17.60 -2.70 -2.83
C PHE A 217 16.47 -3.74 -2.76
N LEU A 218 16.78 -5.01 -2.49
CA LEU A 218 15.77 -6.06 -2.35
C LEU A 218 14.81 -5.78 -1.18
N CYS A 219 15.35 -5.43 -0.01
CA CYS A 219 14.56 -5.15 1.18
C CYS A 219 13.68 -3.91 0.99
N GLY A 220 14.26 -2.79 0.55
CA GLY A 220 13.53 -1.55 0.30
C GLY A 220 12.46 -1.73 -0.78
N SER A 221 12.77 -2.43 -1.87
CA SER A 221 11.79 -2.72 -2.92
C SER A 221 10.65 -3.60 -2.40
N SER A 222 10.94 -4.57 -1.54
CA SER A 222 9.92 -5.39 -0.88
C SER A 222 8.99 -4.56 0.00
N VAL A 223 9.50 -3.55 0.70
CA VAL A 223 8.65 -2.64 1.48
C VAL A 223 7.82 -1.76 0.54
N SER A 224 8.48 -0.90 -0.24
CA SER A 224 7.76 0.18 -0.93
C SER A 224 6.97 -0.26 -2.15
N MET A 225 7.36 -1.34 -2.85
CA MET A 225 6.63 -1.75 -4.08
C MET A 225 5.38 -2.58 -3.79
N PHE A 226 5.38 -3.40 -2.74
CA PHE A 226 4.14 -4.06 -2.31
C PHE A 226 3.16 -3.04 -1.74
N ASP A 227 3.66 -2.05 -1.00
CA ASP A 227 2.84 -0.97 -0.46
C ASP A 227 2.30 -0.09 -1.58
N LEU A 228 3.12 0.24 -2.59
CA LEU A 228 2.65 0.91 -3.80
C LEU A 228 1.56 0.10 -4.50
N PHE A 229 1.74 -1.22 -4.66
CA PHE A 229 0.74 -2.03 -5.35
C PHE A 229 -0.59 -2.07 -4.59
N LEU A 230 -0.55 -2.16 -3.26
CA LEU A 230 -1.73 -1.99 -2.40
C LEU A 230 -2.36 -0.61 -2.61
N CYS A 231 -1.60 0.48 -2.51
CA CYS A 231 -2.11 1.84 -2.73
C CYS A 231 -2.86 1.96 -4.07
N LEU A 232 -2.31 1.41 -5.15
CA LEU A 232 -2.96 1.41 -6.46
C LEU A 232 -4.31 0.66 -6.46
N MET A 233 -4.38 -0.50 -5.80
CA MET A 233 -5.64 -1.25 -5.66
C MET A 233 -6.67 -0.43 -4.88
N ILE A 234 -6.26 0.21 -3.78
CA ILE A 234 -7.14 1.02 -2.94
C ILE A 234 -7.62 2.27 -3.69
N TYR A 235 -6.78 2.93 -4.49
CA TYR A 235 -7.21 4.07 -5.31
C TYR A 235 -8.27 3.68 -6.35
N ASN A 236 -8.13 2.50 -6.95
CA ASN A 236 -9.14 2.00 -7.88
C ASN A 236 -10.45 1.65 -7.15
N LEU A 237 -10.37 1.01 -5.98
CA LEU A 237 -11.54 0.78 -5.11
C LEU A 237 -12.23 2.09 -4.74
N TRP A 238 -11.46 3.10 -4.32
CA TRP A 238 -11.98 4.44 -4.03
C TRP A 238 -12.73 5.02 -5.23
N GLY A 239 -12.19 4.86 -6.45
CA GLY A 239 -12.90 5.31 -7.65
C GLY A 239 -14.18 4.53 -7.92
N HIS A 240 -14.21 3.21 -7.71
CA HIS A 240 -15.44 2.42 -7.83
C HIS A 240 -16.52 2.86 -6.83
N PHE A 241 -16.14 3.12 -5.58
CA PHE A 241 -17.05 3.67 -4.58
C PHE A 241 -17.64 5.00 -5.05
N ASN A 242 -16.81 5.93 -5.54
CA ASN A 242 -17.30 7.22 -6.01
C ASN A 242 -18.25 7.08 -7.21
N ILE A 243 -17.98 6.18 -8.15
CA ILE A 243 -18.88 5.92 -9.28
C ILE A 243 -20.21 5.35 -8.79
N LEU A 244 -20.19 4.37 -7.88
CA LEU A 244 -21.40 3.79 -7.32
C LEU A 244 -22.22 4.81 -6.54
N ILE A 245 -21.57 5.58 -5.67
CA ILE A 245 -22.21 6.66 -4.89
C ILE A 245 -22.85 7.68 -5.84
N HIS A 246 -22.12 8.13 -6.85
CA HIS A 246 -22.64 9.08 -7.84
C HIS A 246 -23.89 8.54 -8.56
N ASN A 247 -23.88 7.27 -8.97
CA ASN A 247 -25.02 6.62 -9.60
C ASN A 247 -26.25 6.53 -8.67
N LEU A 248 -26.03 6.38 -7.36
CA LEU A 248 -27.10 6.33 -6.36
C LEU A 248 -27.63 7.72 -5.98
N GLU A 249 -26.77 8.74 -5.96
CA GLU A 249 -27.17 10.13 -5.71
C GLU A 249 -27.96 10.72 -6.88
N HIS A 250 -27.67 10.30 -8.11
CA HIS A 250 -28.38 10.71 -9.33
C HIS A 250 -29.42 9.67 -9.77
N PHE A 251 -29.91 8.86 -8.84
CA PHE A 251 -30.94 7.87 -9.13
C PHE A 251 -32.22 8.57 -9.64
N PRO A 252 -32.84 8.11 -10.74
CA PRO A 252 -33.96 8.81 -11.35
C PRO A 252 -35.13 8.92 -10.37
N ARG A 253 -35.76 10.09 -10.34
CA ARG A 253 -37.04 10.35 -9.66
C ARG A 253 -38.22 10.18 -10.62
N PRO A 254 -39.46 10.01 -10.14
CA PRO A 254 -40.63 9.90 -11.02
C PRO A 254 -40.73 11.11 -11.95
N ALA A 255 -40.99 10.90 -13.24
CA ALA A 255 -41.05 11.99 -14.22
C ALA A 255 -42.07 13.08 -13.86
N ALA A 256 -43.16 12.68 -13.21
CA ALA A 256 -44.22 13.59 -12.79
C ALA A 256 -43.72 14.61 -11.72
N GLU A 257 -42.84 14.19 -10.80
CA GLU A 257 -42.18 15.08 -9.82
C GLU A 257 -41.19 16.06 -10.50
N VAL A 258 -40.52 15.63 -11.57
CA VAL A 258 -39.57 16.48 -12.32
C VAL A 258 -40.28 17.58 -13.12
N VAL A 259 -41.46 17.27 -13.67
CA VAL A 259 -42.30 18.24 -14.40
C VAL A 259 -42.81 19.35 -13.47
N ASP A 260 -43.14 19.01 -12.21
CA ASP A 260 -43.54 19.99 -11.20
C ASP A 260 -42.42 20.98 -10.84
N ILE A 261 -41.15 20.54 -10.82
CA ILE A 261 -39.99 21.43 -10.57
C ILE A 261 -39.74 22.36 -11.77
N ALA A 262 -40.06 21.92 -13.00
CA ALA A 262 -39.85 22.69 -14.23
C ALA A 262 -40.94 23.74 -14.54
N GLY A 263 -42.02 23.79 -13.75
CA GLY A 263 -42.88 24.98 -13.65
C GLY A 263 -43.97 25.16 -14.72
N GLU A 264 -44.65 24.09 -15.16
CA GLU A 264 -45.96 24.25 -15.84
C GLU A 264 -47.11 23.97 -14.87
N ALA A 265 -47.56 25.04 -14.19
CA ALA A 265 -48.69 24.99 -13.28
C ALA A 265 -50.02 24.71 -14.01
N ARG A 266 -50.73 23.64 -13.64
CA ARG A 266 -52.21 23.62 -13.65
C ARG A 266 -52.81 22.89 -12.45
N SER A 267 -53.60 23.68 -11.72
CA SER A 267 -54.97 23.37 -11.29
C SER A 267 -55.18 22.14 -10.40
N GLY A 268 -55.32 22.41 -9.11
CA GLY A 268 -56.40 21.81 -8.33
C GLY A 268 -56.21 20.35 -7.94
N MET A 269 -55.46 20.15 -6.86
CA MET A 269 -55.61 19.06 -5.88
C MET A 269 -55.37 17.62 -6.38
N ARG A 270 -54.14 17.13 -6.18
CA ARG A 270 -53.87 15.82 -5.56
C ARG A 270 -52.59 15.90 -4.73
N ILE A 271 -52.72 15.94 -3.39
CA ILE A 271 -51.64 15.57 -2.47
C ILE A 271 -51.59 14.02 -2.49
N GLY A 272 -51.10 13.46 -3.59
CA GLY A 272 -50.78 12.05 -3.70
C GLY A 272 -49.34 11.98 -4.13
N SER A 273 -48.50 11.26 -3.36
CA SER A 273 -47.13 10.98 -3.77
C SER A 273 -47.16 10.40 -5.19
N GLU A 274 -46.62 11.13 -6.17
CA GLU A 274 -46.63 10.68 -7.56
C GLU A 274 -45.68 9.50 -7.70
N MET A 275 -46.25 8.31 -7.81
CA MET A 275 -45.53 7.04 -7.88
C MET A 275 -44.92 6.85 -9.28
N TYR A 276 -43.85 6.06 -9.38
CA TYR A 276 -43.33 5.64 -10.68
C TYR A 276 -44.39 4.92 -11.53
N SER A 277 -44.40 5.20 -12.83
CA SER A 277 -45.09 4.39 -13.83
C SER A 277 -44.50 2.98 -13.92
N GLN A 278 -45.25 2.04 -14.51
CA GLN A 278 -44.78 0.65 -14.64
C GLN A 278 -43.47 0.52 -15.44
N THR A 279 -43.27 1.38 -16.46
CA THR A 279 -42.04 1.43 -17.25
C THR A 279 -40.87 1.95 -16.43
N GLU A 280 -41.07 3.00 -15.63
CA GLU A 280 -40.04 3.52 -14.73
C GLU A 280 -39.71 2.51 -13.63
N LEU A 281 -40.70 1.81 -13.05
CA LEU A 281 -40.47 0.76 -12.06
C LEU A 281 -39.58 -0.37 -12.59
N ASN A 282 -39.72 -0.74 -13.87
CA ASN A 282 -38.84 -1.72 -14.50
C ASN A 282 -37.41 -1.19 -14.62
N GLN A 283 -37.24 0.09 -14.99
CA GLN A 283 -35.93 0.73 -15.06
C GLN A 283 -35.27 0.86 -13.67
N VAL A 284 -36.04 1.28 -12.66
CA VAL A 284 -35.62 1.32 -11.26
C VAL A 284 -35.12 -0.05 -10.79
N ALA A 285 -35.83 -1.12 -11.13
CA ALA A 285 -35.43 -2.48 -10.78
C ALA A 285 -34.08 -2.87 -11.43
N ILE A 286 -33.84 -2.47 -12.68
CA ILE A 286 -32.56 -2.69 -13.37
C ILE A 286 -31.44 -1.92 -12.68
N LEU A 287 -31.64 -0.62 -12.42
CA LEU A 287 -30.64 0.22 -11.77
C LEU A 287 -30.29 -0.23 -10.35
N LEU A 288 -31.30 -0.64 -9.55
CA LEU A 288 -31.05 -1.24 -8.23
C LEU A 288 -30.21 -2.50 -8.35
N LYS A 289 -30.53 -3.38 -9.31
CA LYS A 289 -29.77 -4.61 -9.54
C LYS A 289 -28.33 -4.31 -9.94
N GLU A 290 -28.10 -3.35 -10.84
CA GLU A 290 -26.77 -2.94 -11.27
C GLU A 290 -25.96 -2.35 -10.10
N SER A 291 -26.55 -1.48 -9.29
CA SER A 291 -25.90 -0.93 -8.09
C SER A 291 -25.55 -2.00 -7.06
N ILE A 292 -26.44 -2.98 -6.84
CA ILE A 292 -26.17 -4.11 -5.93
C ILE A 292 -25.03 -4.98 -6.47
N GLN A 293 -25.03 -5.27 -7.77
CA GLN A 293 -23.95 -6.05 -8.39
C GLN A 293 -22.61 -5.31 -8.32
N TYR A 294 -22.63 -3.99 -8.50
CA TYR A 294 -21.41 -3.19 -8.42
C TYR A 294 -20.90 -3.08 -6.97
N HIS A 295 -21.79 -2.89 -5.99
CA HIS A 295 -21.44 -3.00 -4.58
C HIS A 295 -20.82 -4.36 -4.25
N LYS A 296 -21.42 -5.45 -4.75
CA LYS A 296 -20.87 -6.80 -4.55
C LYS A 296 -19.46 -6.94 -5.14
N LEU A 297 -19.21 -6.41 -6.34
CA LEU A 297 -17.87 -6.39 -6.94
C LEU A 297 -16.84 -5.72 -6.01
N ILE A 298 -17.21 -4.59 -5.41
CA ILE A 298 -16.35 -3.82 -4.49
C ILE A 298 -16.09 -4.63 -3.20
N VAL A 299 -17.14 -5.20 -2.59
CA VAL A 299 -17.05 -5.99 -1.36
C VAL A 299 -16.22 -7.26 -1.60
N ASP A 300 -16.52 -8.02 -2.66
CA ASP A 300 -15.82 -9.26 -2.98
C ASP A 300 -14.33 -8.99 -3.20
N PHE A 301 -13.97 -7.95 -3.96
CA PHE A 301 -12.56 -7.60 -4.16
C PHE A 301 -11.87 -7.09 -2.88
N THR A 302 -12.58 -6.34 -2.03
CA THR A 302 -12.02 -5.89 -0.74
C THR A 302 -11.77 -7.07 0.21
N ASN A 303 -12.68 -8.05 0.24
CA ASN A 303 -12.50 -9.28 1.02
C ASN A 303 -11.34 -10.11 0.48
N ASP A 304 -11.24 -10.27 -0.84
CA ASP A 304 -10.11 -10.93 -1.51
C ASP A 304 -8.78 -10.26 -1.14
N MET A 305 -8.73 -8.92 -1.14
CA MET A 305 -7.55 -8.17 -0.67
C MET A 305 -7.24 -8.44 0.80
N SER A 306 -8.26 -8.44 1.67
CA SER A 306 -8.10 -8.75 3.10
C SER A 306 -7.53 -10.16 3.30
N ASP A 307 -8.02 -11.15 2.56
CA ASP A 307 -7.54 -12.53 2.63
C ASP A 307 -6.11 -12.70 2.08
N ALA A 308 -5.74 -11.93 1.06
CA ALA A 308 -4.42 -12.02 0.43
C ALA A 308 -3.33 -11.24 1.19
N PHE A 309 -3.66 -10.05 1.71
CA PHE A 309 -2.69 -9.13 2.32
C PHE A 309 -2.80 -9.02 3.84
N GLY A 310 -3.88 -9.54 4.45
CA GLY A 310 -4.16 -9.35 5.87
C GLY A 310 -3.00 -9.77 6.79
N MET A 311 -2.39 -10.93 6.54
CA MET A 311 -1.22 -11.37 7.33
C MET A 311 0.03 -10.52 7.09
N ALA A 312 0.27 -10.08 5.85
CA ALA A 312 1.39 -9.20 5.53
C ALA A 312 1.24 -7.84 6.23
N LEU A 313 0.02 -7.29 6.26
CA LEU A 313 -0.31 -6.03 6.94
C LEU A 313 -0.20 -6.15 8.47
N PHE A 314 -0.58 -7.31 9.04
CA PHE A 314 -0.41 -7.55 10.47
C PHE A 314 1.06 -7.54 10.90
N VAL A 315 1.91 -8.27 10.16
CA VAL A 315 3.37 -8.28 10.42
C VAL A 315 3.97 -6.90 10.17
N TYR A 316 3.51 -6.18 9.14
CA TYR A 316 3.92 -4.80 8.88
C TYR A 316 3.62 -3.87 10.07
N TYR A 317 2.42 -3.92 10.64
CA TYR A 317 2.09 -3.11 11.82
C TYR A 317 2.88 -3.50 13.07
N THR A 318 3.12 -4.79 13.29
CA THR A 318 3.97 -5.25 14.40
C THR A 318 5.41 -4.78 14.21
N PHE A 319 5.91 -4.84 12.98
CA PHE A 319 7.23 -4.34 12.62
C PHE A 319 7.33 -2.82 12.88
N HIS A 320 6.34 -2.02 12.48
CA HIS A 320 6.35 -0.58 12.75
C HIS A 320 6.28 -0.25 14.23
N GLN A 321 5.53 -1.03 15.02
CA GLN A 321 5.44 -0.86 16.47
C GLN A 321 6.79 -1.06 17.17
N ILE A 322 7.53 -2.11 16.81
CA ILE A 322 8.83 -2.44 17.42
C ILE A 322 9.92 -1.51 16.88
N THR A 323 10.01 -1.39 15.55
CA THR A 323 11.06 -0.61 14.89
C THR A 323 10.91 0.89 15.15
N GLY A 324 9.67 1.40 15.23
CA GLY A 324 9.40 2.80 15.58
C GLY A 324 9.92 3.16 16.97
N CYS A 325 9.72 2.28 17.96
CA CYS A 325 10.28 2.47 19.30
C CYS A 325 11.81 2.50 19.29
N LEU A 326 12.46 1.54 18.60
CA LEU A 326 13.92 1.48 18.50
C LEU A 326 14.50 2.72 17.80
N LEU A 327 13.89 3.17 16.71
CA LEU A 327 14.31 4.35 15.97
C LEU A 327 14.22 5.63 16.81
N LEU A 328 13.15 5.79 17.59
CA LEU A 328 13.02 6.93 18.52
C LEU A 328 14.10 6.88 19.62
N LEU A 329 14.39 5.70 20.15
CA LEU A 329 15.42 5.51 21.16
C LEU A 329 16.82 5.86 20.61
N GLU A 330 17.17 5.37 19.42
CA GLU A 330 18.41 5.70 18.73
C GLU A 330 18.55 7.21 18.47
N CYS A 331 17.48 7.86 18.01
CA CYS A 331 17.43 9.31 17.82
C CYS A 331 17.61 10.09 19.14
N SER A 332 17.22 9.51 20.28
CA SER A 332 17.29 10.18 21.59
C SER A 332 18.71 10.30 22.16
N THR A 333 19.68 9.60 21.57
CA THR A 333 21.10 9.73 21.92
C THR A 333 21.68 11.11 21.58
N MET A 334 21.02 11.87 20.68
CA MET A 334 21.34 13.25 20.30
C MET A 334 22.76 13.50 19.77
N THR A 335 23.53 12.45 19.48
CA THR A 335 24.84 12.60 18.82
C THR A 335 24.65 12.91 17.34
N VAL A 336 25.58 13.67 16.75
CA VAL A 336 25.52 14.02 15.31
C VAL A 336 25.50 12.75 14.44
N ALA A 337 26.27 11.72 14.81
CA ALA A 337 26.32 10.45 14.10
C ALA A 337 24.97 9.72 14.13
N ALA A 338 24.34 9.62 15.31
CA ALA A 338 23.05 8.97 15.46
C ALA A 338 21.93 9.73 14.73
N LEU A 339 21.87 11.06 14.89
CA LEU A 339 20.85 11.89 14.23
C LEU A 339 20.96 11.80 12.71
N THR A 340 22.18 11.85 12.16
CA THR A 340 22.42 11.73 10.71
C THR A 340 21.94 10.38 10.18
N ARG A 341 22.09 9.32 10.98
CA ARG A 341 21.74 7.95 10.60
C ARG A 341 20.24 7.65 10.72
N TYR A 342 19.64 8.00 11.85
CA TYR A 342 18.35 7.47 12.24
C TYR A 342 17.18 8.42 12.05
N VAL A 343 17.37 9.75 12.08
CA VAL A 343 16.27 10.70 11.81
C VAL A 343 15.68 10.51 10.40
N PRO A 344 16.49 10.43 9.32
CA PRO A 344 15.95 10.26 7.98
C PRO A 344 15.20 8.94 7.82
N LEU A 345 15.75 7.86 8.38
CA LEU A 345 15.10 6.55 8.39
C LEU A 345 13.77 6.62 9.16
N THR A 346 13.75 7.26 10.32
CA THR A 346 12.54 7.44 11.15
C THR A 346 11.43 8.17 10.38
N LEU A 347 11.78 9.28 9.70
CA LEU A 347 10.83 10.06 8.91
C LEU A 347 10.27 9.26 7.73
N ILE A 348 11.11 8.52 7.02
CA ILE A 348 10.68 7.67 5.90
C ILE A 348 9.76 6.54 6.39
N MET A 349 10.15 5.84 7.45
CA MET A 349 9.38 4.71 7.99
C MET A 349 8.02 5.15 8.54
N PHE A 350 7.96 6.25 9.30
CA PHE A 350 6.67 6.77 9.75
C PHE A 350 5.85 7.40 8.61
N GLY A 351 6.51 8.05 7.65
CA GLY A 351 5.85 8.59 6.46
C GLY A 351 5.14 7.51 5.65
N GLU A 352 5.79 6.35 5.43
CA GLU A 352 5.20 5.21 4.72
C GLU A 352 4.02 4.61 5.49
N LEU A 353 4.15 4.43 6.82
CA LEU A 353 3.06 3.99 7.69
C LEU A 353 1.85 4.92 7.64
N ILE A 354 2.07 6.23 7.73
CA ILE A 354 1.03 7.25 7.70
C ILE A 354 0.35 7.26 6.33
N LEU A 355 1.14 7.27 5.24
CA LEU A 355 0.62 7.25 3.88
C LEU A 355 -0.30 6.05 3.66
N LEU A 356 0.19 4.84 3.96
CA LEU A 356 -0.58 3.62 3.75
C LEU A 356 -1.88 3.65 4.56
N SER A 357 -1.80 4.08 5.82
CA SER A 357 -2.95 4.11 6.73
C SER A 357 -4.01 5.13 6.31
N ILE A 358 -3.61 6.31 5.84
CA ILE A 358 -4.53 7.31 5.27
C ILE A 358 -5.24 6.74 4.04
N ILE A 359 -4.50 6.03 3.18
CA ILE A 359 -5.08 5.44 1.97
C ILE A 359 -6.12 4.39 2.32
N PHE A 360 -5.84 3.49 3.26
CA PHE A 360 -6.82 2.49 3.71
C PHE A 360 -8.05 3.10 4.39
N GLU A 361 -7.88 4.18 5.16
CA GLU A 361 -9.00 4.90 5.79
C GLU A 361 -10.04 5.40 4.78
N THR A 362 -9.61 5.66 3.54
CA THR A 362 -10.54 6.10 2.48
C THR A 362 -11.61 5.05 2.18
N ILE A 363 -11.33 3.74 2.32
CA ILE A 363 -12.35 2.69 2.12
C ILE A 363 -13.46 2.84 3.16
N GLY A 364 -13.12 2.92 4.44
CA GLY A 364 -14.10 3.08 5.51
C GLY A 364 -14.92 4.35 5.33
N THR A 365 -14.26 5.46 5.00
CA THR A 365 -14.92 6.75 4.72
C THR A 365 -15.90 6.63 3.55
N MET A 366 -15.53 5.95 2.46
CA MET A 366 -16.44 5.73 1.33
C MET A 366 -17.58 4.76 1.67
N SER A 367 -17.32 3.75 2.50
CA SER A 367 -18.33 2.80 2.99
C SER A 367 -19.42 3.53 3.76
N GLU A 368 -19.08 4.51 4.62
CA GLU A 368 -20.07 5.32 5.32
C GLU A 368 -20.88 6.19 4.36
N LYS A 369 -20.23 6.88 3.41
CA LYS A 369 -20.94 7.68 2.39
C LYS A 369 -21.89 6.86 1.54
N LEU A 370 -21.54 5.61 1.24
CA LEU A 370 -22.39 4.70 0.48
C LEU A 370 -23.70 4.41 1.21
N LYS A 371 -23.69 4.27 2.55
CA LYS A 371 -24.91 4.06 3.35
C LYS A 371 -25.90 5.20 3.14
N ASP A 372 -25.40 6.43 3.22
CA ASP A 372 -26.21 7.64 3.02
C ASP A 372 -26.75 7.71 1.58
N ALA A 373 -25.92 7.39 0.58
CA ALA A 373 -26.32 7.40 -0.82
C ALA A 373 -27.44 6.38 -1.11
N VAL A 374 -27.34 5.16 -0.57
CA VAL A 374 -28.40 4.14 -0.72
C VAL A 374 -29.68 4.56 0.00
N TYR A 375 -29.58 5.17 1.18
CA TYR A 375 -30.75 5.65 1.93
C TYR A 375 -31.53 6.75 1.17
N LYS A 376 -30.82 7.60 0.42
CA LYS A 376 -31.39 8.72 -0.35
C LYS A 376 -32.00 8.33 -1.70
N VAL A 377 -31.85 7.07 -2.13
CA VAL A 377 -32.56 6.57 -3.31
C VAL A 377 -34.07 6.78 -3.11
N PRO A 378 -34.83 7.23 -4.12
CA PRO A 378 -36.26 7.57 -4.02
C PRO A 378 -37.17 6.33 -3.85
N TRP A 379 -36.96 5.56 -2.77
CA TRP A 379 -37.64 4.30 -2.48
C TRP A 379 -39.11 4.50 -2.09
N GLU A 380 -39.46 5.67 -1.56
CA GLU A 380 -40.82 6.05 -1.16
C GLU A 380 -41.81 6.04 -2.34
N TYR A 381 -41.31 6.29 -3.56
CA TYR A 381 -42.10 6.31 -4.80
C TYR A 381 -42.16 4.95 -5.51
N MET A 382 -41.40 3.95 -5.05
CA MET A 382 -41.31 2.63 -5.68
C MET A 382 -42.49 1.71 -5.34
N ASP A 383 -42.67 0.61 -6.06
CA ASP A 383 -43.60 -0.46 -5.68
C ASP A 383 -43.03 -1.31 -4.53
N THR A 384 -43.84 -2.20 -3.95
CA THR A 384 -43.43 -3.04 -2.81
C THR A 384 -42.21 -3.91 -3.13
N LYS A 385 -42.09 -4.37 -4.38
CA LYS A 385 -40.98 -5.23 -4.82
C LYS A 385 -39.66 -4.47 -4.85
N ASN A 386 -39.61 -3.30 -5.47
CA ASN A 386 -38.40 -2.48 -5.52
C ASN A 386 -38.06 -1.90 -4.15
N ARG A 387 -39.06 -1.48 -3.35
CA ARG A 387 -38.84 -1.08 -1.94
C ARG A 387 -38.16 -2.15 -1.12
N ARG A 388 -38.62 -3.41 -1.22
CA ARG A 388 -37.99 -4.54 -0.51
C ARG A 388 -36.55 -4.75 -0.96
N THR A 389 -36.27 -4.58 -2.25
CA THR A 389 -34.92 -4.68 -2.82
C THR A 389 -34.01 -3.58 -2.29
N ALA A 390 -34.47 -2.32 -2.31
CA ALA A 390 -33.75 -1.17 -1.77
C ALA A 390 -33.50 -1.33 -0.26
N LEU A 391 -34.47 -1.82 0.51
CA LEU A 391 -34.31 -2.10 1.94
C LEU A 391 -33.24 -3.17 2.19
N ILE A 392 -33.24 -4.27 1.44
CA ILE A 392 -32.20 -5.30 1.56
C ILE A 392 -30.83 -4.72 1.21
N PHE A 393 -30.76 -3.89 0.16
CA PHE A 393 -29.52 -3.24 -0.21
C PHE A 393 -29.03 -2.31 0.89
N LEU A 394 -29.91 -1.49 1.47
CA LEU A 394 -29.62 -0.62 2.60
C LEU A 394 -29.07 -1.42 3.79
N ILE A 395 -29.76 -2.50 4.19
CA ILE A 395 -29.31 -3.38 5.27
C ILE A 395 -27.90 -3.93 4.99
N LYS A 396 -27.60 -4.29 3.74
CA LYS A 396 -26.30 -4.85 3.37
C LYS A 396 -25.18 -3.82 3.34
N VAL A 397 -25.43 -2.57 2.95
CA VAL A 397 -24.39 -1.52 2.97
C VAL A 397 -24.10 -0.99 4.38
N GLN A 398 -24.96 -1.29 5.37
CA GLN A 398 -24.68 -0.93 6.77
C GLN A 398 -23.46 -1.65 7.35
N GLU A 399 -23.11 -2.82 6.81
CA GLU A 399 -21.90 -3.54 7.20
C GLU A 399 -20.66 -2.78 6.69
N PRO A 400 -19.80 -2.26 7.58
CA PRO A 400 -18.65 -1.46 7.16
C PRO A 400 -17.65 -2.28 6.34
N ILE A 401 -17.21 -1.73 5.22
CA ILE A 401 -16.22 -2.36 4.35
C ILE A 401 -14.82 -1.92 4.80
N HIS A 402 -14.04 -2.86 5.33
CA HIS A 402 -12.65 -2.62 5.73
C HIS A 402 -11.75 -3.80 5.37
N VAL A 403 -10.47 -3.50 5.17
CA VAL A 403 -9.43 -4.52 5.10
C VAL A 403 -8.96 -4.81 6.52
N LYS A 404 -8.86 -6.09 6.89
CA LYS A 404 -8.45 -6.53 8.23
C LYS A 404 -7.04 -7.11 8.25
N ALA A 405 -6.18 -6.53 9.08
CA ALA A 405 -4.87 -7.08 9.40
C ALA A 405 -5.03 -8.32 10.30
N GLY A 406 -4.53 -9.47 9.82
CA GLY A 406 -4.58 -10.75 10.51
C GLY A 406 -6.00 -11.26 10.80
N GLY A 407 -7.03 -10.68 10.17
CA GLY A 407 -8.44 -10.94 10.50
C GLY A 407 -8.92 -10.31 11.82
N LEU A 408 -8.08 -9.52 12.49
CA LEU A 408 -8.33 -9.04 13.86
C LEU A 408 -8.57 -7.53 13.93
N VAL A 409 -7.75 -6.74 13.22
CA VAL A 409 -7.69 -5.28 13.39
C VAL A 409 -7.93 -4.58 12.07
N ASP A 410 -8.79 -3.57 12.05
CA ASP A 410 -9.04 -2.77 10.85
C ASP A 410 -7.79 -1.95 10.48
N VAL A 411 -7.46 -1.97 9.19
CA VAL A 411 -6.33 -1.22 8.63
C VAL A 411 -6.79 0.21 8.39
N GLY A 412 -6.08 1.19 8.96
CA GLY A 412 -6.50 2.59 8.90
C GLY A 412 -5.78 3.51 9.88
N VAL A 413 -6.27 4.75 9.98
CA VAL A 413 -5.63 5.83 10.75
C VAL A 413 -5.70 5.55 12.25
N THR A 414 -6.80 4.97 12.75
CA THR A 414 -6.95 4.63 14.18
C THR A 414 -5.87 3.65 14.65
N THR A 415 -5.65 2.57 13.89
CA THR A 415 -4.62 1.57 14.19
C THR A 415 -3.22 2.17 14.13
N MET A 416 -2.93 2.99 13.11
CA MET A 416 -1.67 3.72 13.00
C MET A 416 -1.43 4.68 14.17
N ALA A 417 -2.44 5.44 14.58
CA ALA A 417 -2.34 6.34 15.73
C ALA A 417 -2.04 5.56 17.03
N SER A 418 -2.67 4.39 17.20
CA SER A 418 -2.35 3.49 18.31
C SER A 418 -0.89 3.02 18.26
N ILE A 419 -0.38 2.66 17.08
CA ILE A 419 1.02 2.24 16.91
C ILE A 419 1.99 3.36 17.29
N LEU A 420 1.75 4.58 16.80
CA LEU A 420 2.60 5.74 17.11
C LEU A 420 2.58 6.07 18.59
N LYS A 421 1.39 6.10 19.21
CA LYS A 421 1.23 6.37 20.65
C LYS A 421 1.96 5.35 21.49
N THR A 422 1.76 4.06 21.22
CA THR A 422 2.40 2.97 21.95
C THR A 422 3.91 2.97 21.73
N SER A 423 4.39 3.27 20.51
CA SER A 423 5.83 3.39 20.23
C SER A 423 6.47 4.50 21.05
N PHE A 424 5.81 5.66 21.14
CA PHE A 424 6.27 6.78 21.96
C PHE A 424 6.22 6.46 23.46
N SER A 425 5.17 5.78 23.95
CA SER A 425 5.06 5.37 25.35
C SER A 425 6.17 4.40 25.76
N TYR A 426 6.46 3.38 24.94
CA TYR A 426 7.58 2.47 25.22
C TYR A 426 8.94 3.16 25.11
N PHE A 427 9.12 4.03 24.12
CA PHE A 427 10.32 4.86 24.02
C PHE A 427 10.53 5.69 25.30
N ALA A 428 9.50 6.41 25.74
CA ALA A 428 9.58 7.26 26.94
C ALA A 428 9.88 6.41 28.19
N PHE A 429 9.27 5.24 28.31
CA PHE A 429 9.55 4.29 29.39
C PHE A 429 11.01 3.82 29.36
N LEU A 430 11.52 3.33 28.23
CA LEU A 430 12.92 2.86 28.12
C LEU A 430 13.93 3.95 28.43
N ARG A 431 13.67 5.18 27.96
CA ARG A 431 14.52 6.34 28.27
C ARG A 431 14.64 6.64 29.77
N THR A 432 13.64 6.29 30.58
CA THR A 432 13.71 6.47 32.05
C THR A 432 14.60 5.43 32.76
N PHE A 433 14.94 4.31 32.10
CA PHE A 433 15.89 3.32 32.63
C PHE A 433 17.33 3.56 32.16
N ASP A 434 17.49 4.22 31.01
CA ASP A 434 18.80 4.61 30.47
C ASP A 434 19.33 5.93 31.08
N SER A 435 18.49 6.69 31.79
CA SER A 435 18.85 7.89 32.56
C SER A 435 19.12 7.57 34.02
#